data_AF-A0A4R5PEH4-F1
#
_entry.id   AF-A0A4R5PEH4-F1
#
_cell.length_a   1.000
_cell.length_b   1.000
_cell.length_c   1.000
_cell.angle_alpha   90.00
_cell.angle_beta   90.00
_cell.angle_gamma   90.00
#
_symmetry.space_group_name_H-M   'P 1'
#
loop_
_entity.id
_entity.type
_entity.pdbx_description
1 polymer ?
#
loop_
_entity_poly.entity_id
_entity_poly.type
_entity_poly.pdbx_seq_one_letter_code
_entity_poly.pdbx_strand_id
1 'polypeptide(L)'
;MAIPPRTPVVVGVGELTHRGEGTVDPIDLAAEAARRALHDASAAIGHRIDTVATPGILMIPRDNPASRIAEATGLTPDHRISCPVGGNTPQYLVEVLGRRIWRGVSDGALIVGAESGASARKVASGSALLEPKPIAAQDESLGDTRPGLSEAEVGAGLHWPHEVYPIFESAIAARSGRTFDEQRRWLGDLMAPFTVEASRHLEQAWFPRARSADELSTVSPANRMVCEPYPKLLNSIIAVDMAAAFVIMAAEVAEELGVPSDRWVFPWSSATCNDVYFPVQRPDLGRSAGIRAAGKAVLAASGLHIDDIRWFDFYSCFPSAVEAAIDALDLDPADDRGFTVTGGLPYHGGPGNNYVSHSIVEMVRRCRSDPDAVGLVSGLGWYITKHSLGLWSATPPPTGWQTPDMADAQSAIDGTSLPVASPADASGEATIDGYTVVHDRDQGPSWVPIFARMTDGRRVAARSDDAEVAVAMSRDMCVGHQVAVRQADGHVEFELS
;
A
#
# COMPACT_ATOMS: atom_id res chain seq x y z
N MET A 1 -10.70 -2.43 33.04
CA MET A 1 -11.95 -2.94 32.43
C MET A 1 -11.74 -4.42 32.13
N ALA A 2 -12.75 -5.29 32.28
CA ALA A 2 -12.58 -6.71 31.94
C ALA A 2 -12.51 -6.85 30.41
N ILE A 3 -11.45 -7.49 29.90
CA ILE A 3 -11.25 -7.71 28.47
C ILE A 3 -12.07 -8.94 28.08
N PRO A 4 -12.99 -8.86 27.09
CA PRO A 4 -13.69 -10.03 26.60
C PRO A 4 -12.69 -11.12 26.15
N PRO A 5 -12.87 -12.40 26.52
CA PRO A 5 -11.85 -13.45 26.33
C PRO A 5 -11.35 -13.59 24.88
N ARG A 6 -12.25 -13.46 23.90
CA ARG A 6 -11.94 -13.58 22.46
C ARG A 6 -11.49 -12.29 21.79
N THR A 7 -11.23 -11.22 22.55
CA THR A 7 -10.71 -9.97 21.99
C THR A 7 -9.39 -10.25 21.27
N PRO A 8 -9.26 -9.92 19.97
CA PRO A 8 -7.99 -10.07 19.27
C PRO A 8 -6.95 -9.13 19.86
N VAL A 9 -5.74 -9.63 20.06
CA VAL A 9 -4.60 -8.87 20.58
C VAL A 9 -3.34 -9.26 19.84
N VAL A 10 -2.56 -8.27 19.40
CA VAL A 10 -1.20 -8.49 18.91
C VAL A 10 -0.27 -8.60 20.09
N VAL A 11 0.47 -9.71 20.15
CA VAL A 11 1.34 -10.05 21.28
C VAL A 11 2.82 -10.03 20.94
N GLY A 12 3.17 -10.16 19.66
CA GLY A 12 4.55 -10.23 19.22
C GLY A 12 4.71 -9.61 17.84
N VAL A 13 5.79 -8.85 17.67
CA VAL A 13 6.15 -8.19 16.41
C VAL A 13 7.63 -8.40 16.08
N GLY A 14 7.96 -8.54 14.80
CA GLY A 14 9.32 -8.77 14.35
C GLY A 14 9.51 -8.28 12.92
N GLU A 15 10.66 -7.69 12.65
CA GLU A 15 11.03 -7.26 11.30
C GLU A 15 12.55 -7.33 11.10
N LEU A 16 12.96 -7.29 9.84
CA LEU A 16 14.35 -7.18 9.45
C LEU A 16 14.50 -6.56 8.07
N THR A 17 15.70 -6.04 7.87
CA THR A 17 16.19 -5.50 6.60
C THR A 17 17.55 -6.09 6.30
N HIS A 18 17.66 -6.77 5.16
CA HIS A 18 18.88 -7.42 4.71
C HIS A 18 19.60 -6.59 3.66
N ARG A 19 20.66 -5.87 4.07
CA ARG A 19 21.52 -5.08 3.13
C ARG A 19 22.80 -5.82 2.73
N GLY A 20 22.83 -7.14 2.87
CA GLY A 20 24.02 -7.95 2.62
C GLY A 20 24.37 -8.07 1.13
N GLU A 21 25.61 -8.50 0.87
CA GLU A 21 26.11 -8.72 -0.50
C GLU A 21 25.50 -9.96 -1.17
N GLY A 22 25.12 -10.97 -0.40
CA GLY A 22 24.50 -12.21 -0.89
C GLY A 22 23.07 -12.02 -1.42
N THR A 23 22.57 -13.04 -2.11
CA THR A 23 21.14 -13.22 -2.42
C THR A 23 20.45 -13.88 -1.22
N VAL A 24 19.20 -13.50 -0.96
CA VAL A 24 18.37 -14.08 0.08
C VAL A 24 17.00 -14.45 -0.48
N ASP A 25 16.46 -15.59 -0.04
CA ASP A 25 15.11 -16.02 -0.39
C ASP A 25 14.06 -15.31 0.49
N PRO A 26 12.91 -14.90 -0.06
CA PRO A 26 11.87 -14.26 0.74
C PRO A 26 11.30 -15.16 1.85
N ILE A 27 11.31 -16.49 1.69
CA ILE A 27 10.90 -17.42 2.74
C ILE A 27 11.87 -17.37 3.93
N ASP A 28 13.18 -17.24 3.67
CA ASP A 28 14.18 -17.13 4.74
C ASP A 28 14.02 -15.82 5.52
N LEU A 29 13.76 -14.71 4.83
CA LEU A 29 13.44 -13.43 5.46
C LEU A 29 12.15 -13.53 6.29
N ALA A 30 11.08 -14.07 5.71
CA ALA A 30 9.80 -14.26 6.40
C ALA A 30 9.97 -15.11 7.67
N ALA A 31 10.71 -16.22 7.58
CA ALA A 31 10.95 -17.11 8.71
C ALA A 31 11.73 -16.40 9.83
N GLU A 32 12.71 -15.55 9.49
CA GLU A 32 13.44 -14.77 10.48
C GLU A 32 12.58 -13.68 11.12
N ALA A 33 11.75 -12.97 10.36
CA ALA A 33 10.79 -12.01 10.91
C ALA A 33 9.81 -12.68 11.87
N ALA A 34 9.29 -13.87 11.50
CA ALA A 34 8.42 -14.67 12.33
C ALA A 34 9.09 -15.11 13.64
N ARG A 35 10.34 -15.59 13.59
CA ARG A 35 11.09 -15.95 14.81
C ARG A 35 11.27 -14.74 15.74
N ARG A 36 11.53 -13.56 15.18
CA ARG A 36 11.61 -12.30 15.96
C ARG A 36 10.26 -11.95 16.61
N ALA A 37 9.15 -12.11 15.90
CA ALA A 37 7.81 -11.87 16.45
C ALA A 37 7.46 -12.87 17.57
N LEU A 38 7.80 -14.15 17.40
CA LEU A 38 7.62 -15.17 18.44
C LEU A 38 8.47 -14.87 19.69
N HIS A 39 9.71 -14.39 19.49
CA HIS A 39 10.58 -13.99 20.59
C HIS A 39 10.08 -12.72 21.32
N ASP A 40 9.59 -11.72 20.57
CA ASP A 40 9.08 -10.46 21.13
C ASP A 40 7.90 -10.68 22.09
N ALA A 41 7.07 -11.70 21.83
CA ALA A 41 5.96 -12.07 22.70
C ALA A 41 6.38 -12.48 24.12
N SER A 42 7.68 -12.77 24.34
CA SER A 42 8.23 -13.08 25.67
C SER A 42 7.54 -14.28 26.36
N ALA A 43 6.95 -15.18 25.56
CA ALA A 43 6.28 -16.40 25.99
C ALA A 43 6.30 -17.44 24.86
N ALA A 44 6.11 -18.72 25.20
CA ALA A 44 6.15 -19.82 24.24
C ALA A 44 4.81 -19.98 23.49
N ILE A 45 4.55 -19.08 22.53
CA ILE A 45 3.22 -18.99 21.89
C ILE A 45 3.04 -19.86 20.63
N GLY A 46 4.13 -20.34 20.02
CA GLY A 46 4.08 -20.98 18.69
C GLY A 46 3.12 -22.18 18.58
N HIS A 47 2.96 -22.95 19.65
CA HIS A 47 2.09 -24.13 19.66
C HIS A 47 0.58 -23.82 19.67
N ARG A 48 0.19 -22.55 19.84
CA ARG A 48 -1.20 -22.07 19.76
C ARG A 48 -1.48 -21.27 18.48
N ILE A 49 -0.53 -21.21 17.56
CA ILE A 49 -0.73 -20.59 16.25
C ILE A 49 -1.34 -21.63 15.32
N ASP A 50 -2.63 -21.51 15.06
CA ASP A 50 -3.38 -22.38 14.15
C ASP A 50 -3.40 -21.86 12.70
N THR A 51 -3.01 -20.61 12.46
CA THR A 51 -3.03 -19.99 11.14
C THR A 51 -1.70 -19.33 10.80
N VAL A 52 -1.15 -19.60 9.61
CA VAL A 52 -0.07 -18.80 9.01
C VAL A 52 -0.61 -18.14 7.75
N ALA A 53 -0.52 -16.81 7.68
CA ALA A 53 -1.01 -16.03 6.55
C ALA A 53 0.08 -15.11 5.98
N THR A 54 0.19 -15.06 4.66
CA THR A 54 1.17 -14.22 3.95
C THR A 54 0.52 -13.36 2.88
N PRO A 55 0.86 -12.05 2.82
CA PRO A 55 0.67 -11.25 1.62
C PRO A 55 1.39 -11.88 0.42
N GLY A 56 0.93 -11.58 -0.79
CA GLY A 56 1.57 -12.08 -2.01
C GLY A 56 3.01 -11.58 -2.15
N ILE A 57 3.94 -12.48 -2.50
CA ILE A 57 5.35 -12.15 -2.77
C ILE A 57 5.51 -11.82 -4.26
N LEU A 58 6.04 -10.64 -4.56
CA LEU A 58 6.11 -10.07 -5.91
C LEU A 58 7.40 -10.41 -6.64
N MET A 59 8.54 -10.11 -6.01
CA MET A 59 9.81 -10.00 -6.74
C MET A 59 10.42 -11.37 -7.03
N ILE A 60 10.25 -12.29 -6.09
CA ILE A 60 10.66 -13.69 -6.22
C ILE A 60 9.46 -14.55 -5.76
N PRO A 61 8.46 -14.77 -6.62
CA PRO A 61 7.28 -15.55 -6.26
C PRO A 61 7.66 -16.96 -5.81
N ARG A 62 6.89 -17.48 -4.84
CA ARG A 62 7.03 -18.84 -4.31
C ARG A 62 5.68 -19.51 -4.32
N ASP A 63 5.67 -20.80 -4.64
CA ASP A 63 4.51 -21.67 -4.49
C ASP A 63 4.27 -21.94 -3.00
N ASN A 64 2.99 -21.95 -2.60
CA ASN A 64 2.57 -22.24 -1.23
C ASN A 64 3.41 -21.51 -0.13
N PRO A 65 3.59 -20.18 -0.23
CA PRO A 65 4.51 -19.47 0.64
C PRO A 65 4.13 -19.57 2.12
N ALA A 66 2.85 -19.63 2.49
CA ALA A 66 2.44 -19.85 3.88
C ALA A 66 2.87 -21.22 4.40
N SER A 67 2.73 -22.28 3.58
CA SER A 67 3.24 -23.61 3.94
C SER A 67 4.77 -23.64 4.09
N ARG A 68 5.49 -22.98 3.19
CA ARG A 68 6.96 -22.90 3.26
C ARG A 68 7.43 -22.15 4.51
N ILE A 69 6.76 -21.06 4.86
CA ILE A 69 7.04 -20.28 6.08
C ILE A 69 6.75 -21.11 7.33
N ALA A 70 5.64 -21.84 7.37
CA ALA A 70 5.31 -22.72 8.48
C ALA A 70 6.39 -23.81 8.69
N GLU A 71 6.83 -24.47 7.62
CA GLU A 71 7.93 -25.45 7.68
C GLU A 71 9.25 -24.81 8.16
N ALA A 72 9.62 -23.64 7.61
CA ALA A 72 10.86 -22.95 7.97
C ALA A 72 10.88 -22.44 9.42
N THR A 73 9.70 -22.17 10.00
CA THR A 73 9.55 -21.70 11.38
C THR A 73 9.27 -22.83 12.38
N GLY A 74 9.02 -24.06 11.90
CA GLY A 74 8.65 -25.19 12.74
C GLY A 74 7.23 -25.10 13.30
N LEU A 75 6.36 -24.28 12.71
CA LEU A 75 4.96 -24.16 13.08
C LEU A 75 4.12 -25.22 12.36
N THR A 76 3.09 -25.73 13.03
CA THR A 76 2.16 -26.73 12.47
C THR A 76 0.72 -26.18 12.48
N PRO A 77 0.44 -25.11 11.71
CA PRO A 77 -0.89 -24.51 11.67
C PRO A 77 -1.87 -25.42 10.92
N ASP A 78 -3.14 -25.32 11.31
CA ASP A 78 -4.28 -25.94 10.64
C ASP A 78 -4.61 -25.21 9.32
N HIS A 79 -4.44 -23.89 9.30
CA HIS A 79 -4.73 -23.02 8.16
C HIS A 79 -3.47 -22.35 7.61
N ARG A 80 -3.33 -22.36 6.28
CA ARG A 80 -2.18 -21.76 5.58
C ARG A 80 -2.72 -20.92 4.44
N ILE A 81 -2.60 -19.61 4.57
CA ILE A 81 -3.28 -18.64 3.72
C ILE A 81 -2.26 -17.84 2.92
N SER A 82 -2.36 -17.92 1.60
CA SER A 82 -1.57 -17.13 0.68
C SER A 82 -2.46 -16.15 -0.06
N CYS A 83 -2.22 -14.86 0.15
CA CYS A 83 -3.04 -13.80 -0.43
C CYS A 83 -2.53 -13.36 -1.81
N PRO A 84 -3.42 -12.85 -2.68
CA PRO A 84 -3.04 -12.15 -3.90
C PRO A 84 -2.25 -10.86 -3.62
N VAL A 85 -1.82 -10.22 -4.70
CA VAL A 85 -1.13 -8.92 -4.66
C VAL A 85 -2.02 -7.83 -4.08
N GLY A 86 -1.46 -7.03 -3.18
CA GLY A 86 -2.09 -5.84 -2.60
C GLY A 86 -1.40 -5.37 -1.32
N GLY A 87 -0.93 -4.12 -1.28
CA GLY A 87 -0.36 -3.51 -0.08
C GLY A 87 -1.35 -3.33 1.07
N ASN A 88 -2.66 -3.42 0.82
CA ASN A 88 -3.69 -3.41 1.87
C ASN A 88 -3.76 -4.73 2.68
N THR A 89 -3.17 -5.80 2.15
CA THR A 89 -3.34 -7.16 2.65
C THR A 89 -2.99 -7.35 4.12
N PRO A 90 -1.88 -6.79 4.67
CA PRO A 90 -1.56 -6.97 6.08
C PRO A 90 -2.67 -6.47 7.02
N GLN A 91 -3.24 -5.28 6.75
CA GLN A 91 -4.34 -4.74 7.55
C GLN A 91 -5.68 -5.46 7.26
N TYR A 92 -5.90 -5.91 6.02
CA TYR A 92 -7.04 -6.77 5.69
C TYR A 92 -7.02 -8.10 6.47
N LEU A 93 -5.84 -8.71 6.64
CA LEU A 93 -5.68 -9.93 7.42
C LEU A 93 -5.99 -9.71 8.91
N VAL A 94 -5.72 -8.51 9.46
CA VAL A 94 -6.15 -8.15 10.82
C VAL A 94 -7.68 -8.16 10.93
N GLU A 95 -8.39 -7.62 9.93
CA GLU A 95 -9.85 -7.67 9.89
C GLU A 95 -10.37 -9.12 9.85
N VAL A 96 -9.88 -9.91 8.90
CA VAL A 96 -10.39 -11.28 8.66
C VAL A 96 -10.03 -12.22 9.79
N LEU A 97 -8.77 -12.26 10.20
CA LEU A 97 -8.28 -13.17 11.22
C LEU A 97 -8.70 -12.70 12.61
N GLY A 98 -8.73 -11.39 12.87
CA GLY A 98 -9.33 -10.83 14.08
C GLY A 98 -10.81 -11.20 14.21
N ARG A 99 -11.58 -11.18 13.11
CA ARG A 99 -12.98 -11.66 13.11
C ARG A 99 -13.09 -13.16 13.36
N ARG A 100 -12.18 -14.00 12.83
CA ARG A 100 -12.13 -15.44 13.15
C ARG A 100 -11.85 -15.67 14.64
N ILE A 101 -10.90 -14.93 15.21
CA ILE A 101 -10.54 -14.99 16.63
C ILE A 101 -11.72 -14.57 17.51
N TRP A 102 -12.33 -13.44 17.20
CA TRP A 102 -13.50 -12.90 17.91
C TRP A 102 -14.68 -13.88 17.93
N ARG A 103 -14.86 -14.65 16.86
CA ARG A 103 -15.92 -15.67 16.74
C ARG A 103 -15.56 -17.04 17.33
N GLY A 104 -14.35 -17.20 17.87
CA GLY A 104 -13.88 -18.47 18.42
C GLY A 104 -13.54 -19.54 17.37
N VAL A 105 -13.26 -19.13 16.12
CA VAL A 105 -12.87 -20.03 15.02
C VAL A 105 -11.36 -20.30 14.99
N SER A 106 -10.56 -19.36 15.49
CA SER A 106 -9.09 -19.43 15.54
C SER A 106 -8.62 -18.85 16.87
N ASP A 107 -7.60 -19.44 17.48
CA ASP A 107 -6.96 -18.97 18.71
C ASP A 107 -5.80 -18.02 18.44
N GLY A 108 -5.03 -18.26 17.38
CA GLY A 108 -3.84 -17.47 17.08
C GLY A 108 -3.37 -17.59 15.64
N ALA A 109 -2.95 -16.46 15.08
CA ALA A 109 -2.44 -16.38 13.72
C ALA A 109 -1.11 -15.62 13.65
N LEU A 110 -0.17 -16.17 12.87
CA LEU A 110 1.03 -15.47 12.40
C LEU A 110 0.71 -14.83 11.05
N ILE A 111 0.83 -13.51 10.98
CA ILE A 111 0.81 -12.76 9.72
C ILE A 111 2.24 -12.35 9.42
N VAL A 112 2.73 -12.67 8.23
CA VAL A 112 4.12 -12.39 7.84
C VAL A 112 4.22 -12.17 6.34
N GLY A 113 4.95 -11.14 5.94
CA GLY A 113 5.31 -10.95 4.54
C GLY A 113 6.79 -10.63 4.38
N ALA A 114 7.26 -10.79 3.15
CA ALA A 114 8.64 -10.58 2.78
C ALA A 114 8.76 -10.22 1.30
N GLU A 115 9.75 -9.40 0.97
CA GLU A 115 10.21 -9.20 -0.39
C GLU A 115 11.73 -9.31 -0.46
N SER A 116 12.22 -9.84 -1.58
CA SER A 116 13.64 -9.98 -1.87
C SER A 116 13.98 -9.31 -3.19
N GLY A 117 13.59 -8.03 -3.34
CA GLY A 117 13.71 -7.28 -4.58
C GLY A 117 15.15 -6.87 -4.92
N ALA A 118 16.00 -6.63 -3.92
CA ALA A 118 17.41 -6.37 -4.17
C ALA A 118 18.11 -7.67 -4.61
N SER A 119 17.77 -8.79 -3.98
CA SER A 119 18.21 -10.12 -4.40
C SER A 119 17.70 -10.51 -5.79
N ALA A 120 16.45 -10.19 -6.14
CA ALA A 120 15.90 -10.44 -7.48
C ALA A 120 16.73 -9.75 -8.57
N ARG A 121 17.17 -8.50 -8.33
CA ARG A 121 18.07 -7.79 -9.24
C ARG A 121 19.42 -8.48 -9.39
N LYS A 122 20.01 -8.97 -8.29
CA LYS A 122 21.28 -9.71 -8.33
C LYS A 122 21.13 -11.02 -9.12
N VAL A 123 20.03 -11.75 -8.92
CA VAL A 123 19.72 -12.98 -9.67
C VAL A 123 19.56 -12.68 -11.16
N ALA A 124 18.80 -11.65 -11.53
CA ALA A 124 18.67 -11.21 -12.92
C ALA A 124 20.02 -10.81 -13.56
N SER A 125 21.00 -10.37 -12.76
CA SER A 125 22.37 -10.08 -13.20
C SER A 125 23.33 -11.28 -13.18
N GLY A 126 22.84 -12.48 -12.87
CA GLY A 126 23.61 -13.73 -12.93
C GLY A 126 24.08 -14.28 -11.58
N SER A 127 23.66 -13.70 -10.45
CA SER A 127 23.92 -14.30 -9.13
C SER A 127 23.06 -15.55 -8.93
N ALA A 128 23.60 -16.55 -8.24
CA ALA A 128 22.82 -17.73 -7.89
C ALA A 128 21.85 -17.42 -6.74
N LEU A 129 20.66 -18.02 -6.79
CA LEU A 129 19.75 -18.18 -5.66
C LEU A 129 19.46 -19.67 -5.54
N LEU A 130 19.52 -20.19 -4.31
CA LEU A 130 19.22 -21.59 -4.08
C LEU A 130 17.73 -21.82 -4.27
N GLU A 131 17.36 -22.68 -5.22
CA GLU A 131 15.96 -23.06 -5.39
C GLU A 131 15.51 -23.90 -4.19
N PRO A 132 14.34 -23.59 -3.60
CA PRO A 132 13.84 -24.33 -2.47
C PRO A 132 13.43 -25.74 -2.91
N LYS A 133 13.45 -26.68 -1.97
CA LYS A 133 12.98 -28.05 -2.23
C LYS A 133 11.49 -28.01 -2.64
N PRO A 134 11.03 -28.94 -3.50
CA PRO A 134 9.62 -29.09 -3.81
C PRO A 134 8.80 -29.29 -2.54
N ILE A 135 7.62 -28.67 -2.47
CA ILE A 135 6.67 -28.84 -1.37
C ILE A 135 5.37 -29.42 -1.91
N ALA A 136 4.84 -30.44 -1.23
CA ALA A 136 3.53 -31.00 -1.54
C ALA A 136 2.48 -30.33 -0.64
N ALA A 137 2.05 -29.13 -1.02
CA ALA A 137 1.07 -28.34 -0.29
C ALA A 137 0.12 -27.60 -1.24
N GLN A 138 -0.99 -27.14 -0.68
CA GLN A 138 -1.93 -26.25 -1.34
C GLN A 138 -2.43 -25.24 -0.31
N ASP A 139 -1.89 -24.02 -0.36
CA ASP A 139 -2.36 -22.95 0.50
C ASP A 139 -3.78 -22.51 0.10
N GLU A 140 -4.56 -22.10 1.10
CA GLU A 140 -5.82 -21.39 0.91
C GLU A 140 -5.54 -20.04 0.23
N SER A 141 -6.31 -19.70 -0.79
CA SER A 141 -6.28 -18.37 -1.40
C SER A 141 -7.31 -17.47 -0.74
N LEU A 142 -6.89 -16.31 -0.24
CA LEU A 142 -7.77 -15.34 0.40
C LEU A 142 -7.53 -13.93 -0.16
N GLY A 143 -8.59 -13.32 -0.70
CA GLY A 143 -8.58 -11.94 -1.19
C GLY A 143 -9.05 -11.83 -2.64
N ASP A 144 -9.09 -10.60 -3.14
CA ASP A 144 -9.52 -10.29 -4.51
C ASP A 144 -8.38 -10.50 -5.51
N THR A 145 -8.61 -11.36 -6.49
CA THR A 145 -7.66 -11.77 -7.53
C THR A 145 -7.78 -10.99 -8.84
N ARG A 146 -8.72 -10.04 -8.94
CA ARG A 146 -8.86 -9.21 -10.14
C ARG A 146 -7.55 -8.42 -10.41
N PRO A 147 -7.19 -8.22 -11.69
CA PRO A 147 -6.01 -7.43 -12.06
C PRO A 147 -6.22 -5.96 -11.67
N GLY A 148 -5.14 -5.24 -11.37
CA GLY A 148 -5.25 -3.83 -10.97
C GLY A 148 -5.67 -2.87 -12.10
N LEU A 149 -5.58 -3.28 -13.37
CA LEU A 149 -5.91 -2.49 -14.55
C LEU A 149 -6.91 -3.24 -15.44
N SER A 150 -7.76 -2.47 -16.11
CA SER A 150 -8.67 -2.92 -17.16
C SER A 150 -7.96 -3.11 -18.49
N GLU A 151 -8.65 -3.73 -19.45
CA GLU A 151 -8.13 -3.91 -20.81
C GLU A 151 -7.85 -2.57 -21.51
N ALA A 152 -8.65 -1.52 -21.26
CA ALA A 152 -8.43 -0.21 -21.85
C ALA A 152 -7.12 0.43 -21.35
N GLU A 153 -6.84 0.30 -20.06
CA GLU A 153 -5.63 0.85 -19.43
C GLU A 153 -4.38 0.09 -19.89
N VAL A 154 -4.46 -1.24 -19.95
CA VAL A 154 -3.38 -2.07 -20.50
C VAL A 154 -3.17 -1.78 -21.98
N GLY A 155 -4.25 -1.57 -22.75
CA GLY A 155 -4.19 -1.16 -24.16
C GLY A 155 -3.47 0.19 -24.34
N ALA A 156 -3.64 1.13 -23.41
CA ALA A 156 -2.90 2.40 -23.40
C ALA A 156 -1.43 2.26 -22.93
N GLY A 157 -0.93 1.03 -22.73
CA GLY A 157 0.46 0.75 -22.36
C GLY A 157 0.76 0.85 -20.87
N LEU A 158 -0.26 0.96 -20.01
CA LEU A 158 -0.07 1.03 -18.56
C LEU A 158 0.17 -0.36 -17.98
N HIS A 159 1.26 -0.50 -17.22
CA HIS A 159 1.63 -1.76 -16.56
C HIS A 159 2.13 -1.55 -15.13
N TRP A 160 2.89 -0.48 -14.89
CA TRP A 160 3.59 -0.27 -13.64
C TRP A 160 2.99 0.87 -12.81
N PRO A 161 3.11 0.81 -11.47
CA PRO A 161 2.64 1.89 -10.58
C PRO A 161 3.15 3.29 -10.95
N HIS A 162 4.42 3.42 -11.36
CA HIS A 162 4.99 4.72 -11.72
C HIS A 162 4.39 5.33 -13.00
N GLU A 163 3.67 4.56 -13.81
CA GLU A 163 2.98 5.05 -15.02
C GLU A 163 1.55 5.51 -14.71
N VAL A 164 0.94 5.02 -13.61
CA VAL A 164 -0.48 5.25 -13.27
C VAL A 164 -0.65 6.26 -12.13
N TYR A 165 0.11 6.14 -11.05
CA TYR A 165 0.00 7.05 -9.91
C TYR A 165 0.23 8.54 -10.24
N PRO A 166 1.11 8.91 -11.19
CA PRO A 166 1.24 10.31 -11.58
C PRO A 166 0.04 10.83 -12.40
N ILE A 167 -0.79 9.95 -12.99
CA ILE A 167 -2.07 10.36 -13.59
C ILE A 167 -3.00 10.91 -12.50
N PHE A 168 -3.08 10.26 -11.34
CA PHE A 168 -3.83 10.78 -10.19
C PHE A 168 -3.23 12.10 -9.67
N GLU A 169 -1.91 12.18 -9.63
CA GLU A 169 -1.17 13.37 -9.20
C GLU A 169 -1.48 14.58 -10.09
N SER A 170 -1.53 14.40 -11.41
CA SER A 170 -1.91 15.50 -12.32
C SER A 170 -3.33 16.02 -12.04
N ALA A 171 -4.28 15.14 -11.71
CA ALA A 171 -5.64 15.52 -11.36
C ALA A 171 -5.70 16.27 -10.01
N ILE A 172 -4.89 15.84 -9.02
CA ILE A 172 -4.74 16.53 -7.73
C ILE A 172 -4.11 17.92 -7.92
N ALA A 173 -3.05 18.01 -8.71
CA ALA A 173 -2.35 19.25 -9.03
C ALA A 173 -3.28 20.24 -9.73
N ALA A 174 -4.00 19.80 -10.77
CA ALA A 174 -4.93 20.62 -11.53
C ALA A 174 -6.07 21.16 -10.65
N ARG A 175 -6.66 20.31 -9.79
CA ARG A 175 -7.68 20.72 -8.82
C ARG A 175 -7.15 21.76 -7.83
N SER A 176 -5.87 21.67 -7.48
CA SER A 176 -5.19 22.60 -6.58
C SER A 176 -4.66 23.86 -7.30
N GLY A 177 -4.90 23.99 -8.61
CA GLY A 177 -4.42 25.11 -9.42
C GLY A 177 -2.89 25.17 -9.57
N ARG A 178 -2.20 24.03 -9.47
CA ARG A 178 -0.74 23.93 -9.54
C ARG A 178 -0.28 23.40 -10.90
N THR A 179 0.81 23.97 -11.39
CA THR A 179 1.65 23.39 -12.44
C THR A 179 2.40 22.15 -11.93
N PHE A 180 3.01 21.35 -12.81
CA PHE A 180 3.84 20.22 -12.36
C PHE A 180 5.03 20.66 -11.50
N ASP A 181 5.67 21.80 -11.80
CA ASP A 181 6.79 22.29 -11.00
C ASP A 181 6.35 22.83 -9.63
N GLU A 182 5.16 23.41 -9.52
CA GLU A 182 4.56 23.76 -8.23
C GLU A 182 4.17 22.52 -7.44
N GLN A 183 3.54 21.54 -8.09
CA GLN A 183 3.19 20.28 -7.42
C GLN A 183 4.45 19.56 -6.95
N ARG A 184 5.49 19.44 -7.78
CA ARG A 184 6.76 18.80 -7.40
C ARG A 184 7.41 19.42 -6.16
N ARG A 185 7.38 20.75 -6.03
CA ARG A 185 7.86 21.46 -4.83
C ARG A 185 6.99 21.15 -3.62
N TRP A 186 5.68 21.24 -3.78
CA TRP A 186 4.70 20.86 -2.75
C TRP A 186 4.90 19.44 -2.24
N LEU A 187 5.11 18.48 -3.15
CA LEU A 187 5.36 17.09 -2.80
C LEU A 187 6.69 16.91 -2.05
N GLY A 188 7.69 17.75 -2.36
CA GLY A 188 8.93 17.82 -1.59
C GLY A 188 8.67 18.18 -0.12
N ASP A 189 7.84 19.20 0.12
CA ASP A 189 7.46 19.61 1.48
C ASP A 189 6.65 18.52 2.21
N LEU A 190 5.66 17.94 1.53
CA LEU A 190 4.82 16.87 2.10
C LEU A 190 5.64 15.64 2.49
N MET A 191 6.62 15.25 1.68
CA MET A 191 7.35 14.00 1.85
C MET A 191 8.66 14.14 2.63
N ALA A 192 9.18 15.35 2.84
CA ALA A 192 10.39 15.55 3.65
C ALA A 192 10.26 15.00 5.09
N PRO A 193 9.14 15.20 5.83
CA PRO A 193 8.93 14.60 7.15
C PRO A 193 9.02 13.07 7.15
N PHE A 194 8.55 12.39 6.09
CA PHE A 194 8.66 10.93 5.98
C PHE A 194 10.13 10.48 5.96
N THR A 195 11.02 11.23 5.31
CA THR A 195 12.46 10.93 5.31
C THR A 195 13.10 11.10 6.69
N VAL A 196 12.62 12.09 7.46
CA VAL A 196 13.06 12.32 8.84
C VAL A 196 12.65 11.14 9.70
N GLU A 197 11.42 10.66 9.56
CA GLU A 197 10.96 9.48 10.29
C GLU A 197 11.74 8.23 9.90
N ALA A 198 11.93 7.96 8.60
CA ALA A 198 12.75 6.84 8.13
C ALA A 198 14.19 6.88 8.69
N SER A 199 14.77 8.08 8.88
CA SER A 199 16.12 8.23 9.43
C SER A 199 16.25 7.87 10.91
N ARG A 200 15.14 7.78 11.65
CA ARG A 200 15.13 7.31 13.05
C ARG A 200 15.24 5.79 13.15
N HIS A 201 14.96 5.09 12.06
CA HIS A 201 14.94 3.64 11.95
C HIS A 201 16.23 3.10 11.29
N LEU A 202 17.40 3.39 11.87
CA LEU A 202 18.71 3.13 11.23
C LEU A 202 18.92 1.67 10.80
N GLU A 203 18.42 0.71 11.58
CA GLU A 203 18.57 -0.71 11.28
C GLU A 203 17.50 -1.23 10.30
N GLN A 204 16.28 -0.68 10.38
CA GLN A 204 15.10 -1.15 9.67
C GLN A 204 14.90 -0.43 8.32
N ALA A 205 15.03 0.89 8.25
CA ALA A 205 14.78 1.63 7.01
C ALA A 205 15.88 1.39 5.96
N TRP A 206 15.51 0.96 4.76
CA TRP A 206 16.46 0.71 3.67
C TRP A 206 17.30 1.94 3.31
N PHE A 207 16.70 3.14 3.32
CA PHE A 207 17.38 4.41 3.11
C PHE A 207 17.21 5.34 4.33
N PRO A 208 17.96 5.12 5.43
CA PRO A 208 17.79 5.84 6.69
C PRO A 208 18.48 7.22 6.64
N ARG A 209 18.03 8.08 5.72
CA ARG A 209 18.58 9.42 5.50
C ARG A 209 17.44 10.43 5.38
N ALA A 210 17.46 11.41 6.29
CA ALA A 210 16.66 12.62 6.17
C ALA A 210 17.11 13.43 4.94
N ARG A 211 16.14 13.98 4.21
CA ARG A 211 16.34 14.84 3.05
C ARG A 211 15.47 16.08 3.20
N SER A 212 15.95 17.19 2.66
CA SER A 212 15.18 18.41 2.52
C SER A 212 14.13 18.31 1.40
N ALA A 213 13.10 19.16 1.47
CA ALA A 213 12.10 19.29 0.41
C ALA A 213 12.74 19.64 -0.95
N ASP A 214 13.75 20.51 -0.95
CA ASP A 214 14.52 20.87 -2.14
C ASP A 214 15.28 19.67 -2.72
N GLU A 215 15.90 18.83 -1.88
CA GLU A 215 16.57 17.60 -2.36
C GLU A 215 15.59 16.62 -3.01
N LEU A 216 14.35 16.52 -2.48
CA LEU A 216 13.33 15.63 -3.02
C LEU A 216 12.74 16.14 -4.33
N SER A 217 12.52 17.44 -4.45
CA SER A 217 11.86 18.08 -5.58
C SER A 217 12.82 18.44 -6.73
N THR A 218 14.10 18.71 -6.44
CA THR A 218 15.06 19.15 -7.47
C THR A 218 15.48 18.01 -8.38
N VAL A 219 15.23 18.15 -9.68
CA VAL A 219 15.70 17.24 -10.71
C VAL A 219 17.21 17.33 -10.85
N SER A 220 17.89 16.19 -10.79
CA SER A 220 19.35 16.10 -10.96
C SER A 220 19.73 14.73 -11.54
N PRO A 221 20.99 14.48 -11.94
CA PRO A 221 21.41 13.15 -12.38
C PRO A 221 21.16 12.05 -11.32
N ALA A 222 21.24 12.39 -10.03
CA ALA A 222 20.96 11.46 -8.93
C ALA A 222 19.46 11.33 -8.60
N ASN A 223 18.67 12.37 -8.93
CA ASN A 223 17.22 12.47 -8.74
C ASN A 223 16.52 12.79 -10.08
N ARG A 224 16.78 11.96 -11.10
CA ARG A 224 16.26 12.19 -12.45
C ARG A 224 14.73 12.11 -12.48
N MET A 225 14.11 12.72 -13.49
CA MET A 225 12.69 12.52 -13.75
C MET A 225 12.39 11.05 -14.06
N VAL A 226 11.30 10.53 -13.52
CA VAL A 226 10.77 9.20 -13.89
C VAL A 226 9.49 9.39 -14.69
N CYS A 227 8.52 10.07 -14.08
CA CYS A 227 7.27 10.49 -14.69
C CYS A 227 6.93 11.87 -14.12
N GLU A 228 6.27 12.75 -14.86
CA GLU A 228 5.80 14.01 -14.28
C GLU A 228 4.70 13.77 -13.22
N PRO A 229 4.74 14.39 -12.02
CA PRO A 229 5.77 15.31 -11.49
C PRO A 229 6.82 14.63 -10.60
N TYR A 230 6.96 13.31 -10.62
CA TYR A 230 7.83 12.54 -9.72
C TYR A 230 9.27 12.34 -10.24
N PRO A 231 10.26 13.07 -9.71
CA PRO A 231 11.64 12.62 -9.78
C PRO A 231 11.85 11.37 -8.92
N LYS A 232 12.95 10.66 -9.16
CA LYS A 232 13.28 9.35 -8.57
C LYS A 232 13.03 9.26 -7.06
N LEU A 233 13.34 10.28 -6.28
CA LEU A 233 13.23 10.28 -4.82
C LEU A 233 11.78 10.36 -4.31
N LEU A 234 10.82 10.73 -5.16
CA LEU A 234 9.38 10.67 -4.84
C LEU A 234 8.73 9.35 -5.28
N ASN A 235 9.51 8.37 -5.74
CA ASN A 235 9.02 7.06 -6.15
C ASN A 235 9.44 5.99 -5.13
N SER A 236 8.53 5.08 -4.80
CA SER A 236 8.88 3.87 -4.04
C SER A 236 9.95 3.03 -4.75
N ILE A 237 10.86 2.45 -3.98
CA ILE A 237 11.90 1.55 -4.48
C ILE A 237 11.59 0.14 -3.98
N ILE A 238 11.18 -0.73 -4.90
CA ILE A 238 10.83 -2.13 -4.62
C ILE A 238 12.02 -3.07 -4.49
N ALA A 239 13.21 -2.59 -4.85
CA ALA A 239 14.44 -3.36 -4.79
C ALA A 239 15.05 -3.32 -3.39
N VAL A 240 14.30 -3.89 -2.45
CA VAL A 240 14.66 -4.04 -1.04
C VAL A 240 14.48 -5.50 -0.63
N ASP A 241 15.32 -5.95 0.30
CA ASP A 241 15.23 -7.26 0.92
C ASP A 241 14.78 -7.06 2.37
N MET A 242 13.47 -7.17 2.63
CA MET A 242 12.85 -6.81 3.90
C MET A 242 11.69 -7.75 4.24
N ALA A 243 11.49 -8.01 5.53
CA ALA A 243 10.35 -8.79 6.01
C ALA A 243 9.84 -8.27 7.36
N ALA A 244 8.55 -8.46 7.59
CA ALA A 244 7.89 -8.11 8.83
C ALA A 244 6.81 -9.14 9.17
N ALA A 245 6.64 -9.40 10.45
CA ALA A 245 5.71 -10.36 11.01
C ALA A 245 5.10 -9.85 12.30
N PHE A 246 3.86 -10.26 12.55
CA PHE A 246 3.19 -10.05 13.82
C PHE A 246 2.28 -11.22 14.15
N VAL A 247 2.08 -11.48 15.44
CA VAL A 247 1.20 -12.54 15.94
C VAL A 247 0.00 -11.91 16.63
N ILE A 248 -1.19 -12.25 16.14
CA ILE A 248 -2.48 -11.89 16.74
C ILE A 248 -3.13 -13.14 17.34
N MET A 249 -3.70 -13.03 18.54
CA MET A 249 -4.37 -14.14 19.23
C MET A 249 -5.56 -13.65 20.06
N ALA A 250 -6.36 -14.59 20.59
CA ALA A 250 -7.36 -14.26 21.60
C ALA A 250 -6.70 -13.82 22.91
N ALA A 251 -7.25 -12.81 23.56
CA ALA A 251 -6.75 -12.29 24.84
C ALA A 251 -6.66 -13.38 25.93
N GLU A 252 -7.63 -14.30 26.01
CA GLU A 252 -7.59 -15.41 26.96
C GLU A 252 -6.43 -16.38 26.69
N VAL A 253 -6.05 -16.56 25.42
CA VAL A 253 -4.93 -17.43 25.03
C VAL A 253 -3.61 -16.74 25.37
N ALA A 254 -3.50 -15.43 25.13
CA ALA A 254 -2.33 -14.65 25.55
C ALA A 254 -2.14 -14.71 27.08
N GLU A 255 -3.23 -14.60 27.84
CA GLU A 255 -3.22 -14.71 29.31
C GLU A 255 -2.83 -16.12 29.78
N GLU A 256 -3.43 -17.16 29.21
CA GLU A 256 -3.13 -18.57 29.51
C GLU A 256 -1.64 -18.90 29.30
N LEU A 257 -1.06 -18.37 28.23
CA LEU A 257 0.34 -18.58 27.86
C LEU A 257 1.32 -17.69 28.64
N GLY A 258 0.82 -16.78 29.47
CA GLY A 258 1.64 -15.88 30.28
C GLY A 258 2.36 -14.80 29.47
N VAL A 259 1.77 -14.36 28.35
CA VAL A 259 2.30 -13.21 27.59
C VAL A 259 2.19 -11.95 28.47
N PRO A 260 3.29 -11.25 28.75
CA PRO A 260 3.26 -10.02 29.55
C PRO A 260 2.32 -8.95 28.95
N SER A 261 1.51 -8.30 29.78
CA SER A 261 0.48 -7.36 29.31
C SER A 261 1.05 -6.08 28.67
N ASP A 262 2.30 -5.72 28.95
CA ASP A 262 3.03 -4.63 28.27
C ASP A 262 3.40 -4.98 26.81
N ARG A 263 3.21 -6.24 26.40
CA ARG A 263 3.33 -6.67 25.00
C ARG A 263 2.02 -6.53 24.22
N TRP A 264 0.89 -6.29 24.89
CA TRP A 264 -0.42 -6.36 24.26
C TRP A 264 -0.74 -5.06 23.55
N VAL A 265 -1.08 -5.16 22.27
CA VAL A 265 -1.67 -4.07 21.50
C VAL A 265 -2.93 -4.58 20.82
N PHE A 266 -4.02 -3.88 21.04
CA PHE A 266 -5.32 -4.22 20.51
C PHE A 266 -5.54 -3.46 19.22
N PRO A 267 -5.88 -4.16 18.12
CA PRO A 267 -6.64 -3.48 17.10
C PRO A 267 -8.02 -3.17 17.72
N TRP A 268 -8.53 -1.95 17.51
CA TRP A 268 -9.84 -1.50 18.01
C TRP A 268 -10.95 -1.74 17.01
N SER A 269 -10.68 -1.35 15.76
CA SER A 269 -11.54 -1.62 14.63
C SER A 269 -10.75 -1.79 13.35
N SER A 270 -11.35 -2.47 12.38
CA SER A 270 -10.83 -2.53 11.01
C SER A 270 -11.97 -2.51 10.00
N ALA A 271 -11.78 -1.79 8.90
CA ALA A 271 -12.73 -1.74 7.80
C ALA A 271 -12.00 -1.77 6.46
N THR A 272 -12.57 -2.50 5.51
CA THR A 272 -12.05 -2.63 4.15
C THR A 272 -13.08 -2.13 3.15
N CYS A 273 -12.65 -1.29 2.21
CA CYS A 273 -13.50 -0.76 1.14
C CYS A 273 -12.64 -0.45 -0.08
N ASN A 274 -13.22 -0.58 -1.26
CA ASN A 274 -12.55 -0.28 -2.52
C ASN A 274 -13.08 1.02 -3.11
N ASP A 275 -12.23 1.76 -3.81
CA ASP A 275 -12.70 2.70 -4.83
C ASP A 275 -13.33 1.94 -6.00
N VAL A 276 -13.97 2.67 -6.93
CA VAL A 276 -14.31 2.11 -8.24
C VAL A 276 -13.06 1.45 -8.81
N TYR A 277 -13.20 0.15 -9.10
CA TYR A 277 -12.07 -0.76 -9.08
C TYR A 277 -10.97 -0.39 -10.08
N PHE A 278 -11.36 -0.17 -11.34
CA PHE A 278 -10.46 0.23 -12.40
C PHE A 278 -10.31 1.76 -12.43
N PRO A 279 -9.08 2.30 -12.40
CA PRO A 279 -8.84 3.74 -12.37
C PRO A 279 -9.55 4.54 -13.46
N VAL A 280 -9.54 4.08 -14.71
CA VAL A 280 -10.20 4.76 -15.84
C VAL A 280 -11.71 4.95 -15.63
N GLN A 281 -12.36 4.12 -14.82
CA GLN A 281 -13.80 4.19 -14.53
C GLN A 281 -14.14 5.19 -13.41
N ARG A 282 -13.15 5.74 -12.71
CA ARG A 282 -13.41 6.57 -11.52
C ARG A 282 -14.01 7.92 -11.92
N PRO A 283 -15.02 8.41 -11.18
CA PRO A 283 -15.60 9.73 -11.42
C PRO A 283 -14.63 10.87 -11.07
N ASP A 284 -13.79 10.69 -10.05
CA ASP A 284 -12.71 11.62 -9.67
C ASP A 284 -11.41 10.83 -9.52
N LEU A 285 -10.37 11.21 -10.27
CA LEU A 285 -9.08 10.54 -10.26
C LEU A 285 -8.19 10.93 -9.08
N GLY A 286 -8.46 12.09 -8.47
CA GLY A 286 -7.64 12.66 -7.40
C GLY A 286 -8.27 12.57 -6.01
N ARG A 287 -9.30 11.73 -5.83
CA ARG A 287 -9.97 11.48 -4.54
C ARG A 287 -10.21 9.99 -4.35
N SER A 288 -10.29 9.57 -3.09
CA SER A 288 -10.65 8.20 -2.73
C SER A 288 -11.94 8.17 -1.91
N ALA A 289 -13.00 7.62 -2.50
CA ALA A 289 -14.24 7.34 -1.79
C ALA A 289 -14.09 6.12 -0.86
N GLY A 290 -13.27 5.14 -1.26
CA GLY A 290 -12.98 3.95 -0.47
C GLY A 290 -12.27 4.26 0.85
N ILE A 291 -11.19 5.07 0.83
CA ILE A 291 -10.51 5.51 2.05
C ILE A 291 -11.48 6.32 2.93
N ARG A 292 -12.26 7.23 2.33
CA ARG A 292 -13.21 8.06 3.07
C ARG A 292 -14.27 7.22 3.78
N ALA A 293 -14.82 6.21 3.09
CA ALA A 293 -15.82 5.31 3.66
C ALA A 293 -15.22 4.46 4.79
N ALA A 294 -14.08 3.81 4.56
CA ALA A 294 -13.42 2.97 5.55
C ALA A 294 -12.96 3.78 6.78
N GLY A 295 -12.40 4.97 6.57
CA GLY A 295 -11.93 5.88 7.62
C GLY A 295 -13.07 6.34 8.53
N LYS A 296 -14.19 6.79 7.94
CA LYS A 296 -15.39 7.13 8.70
C LYS A 296 -15.93 5.94 9.49
N ALA A 297 -15.91 4.75 8.91
CA ALA A 297 -16.43 3.55 9.54
C ALA A 297 -15.61 3.14 10.78
N VAL A 298 -14.27 3.11 10.71
CA VAL A 298 -13.43 2.72 11.85
C VAL A 298 -13.51 3.74 13.01
N LEU A 299 -13.51 5.03 12.68
CA LEU A 299 -13.67 6.11 13.67
C LEU A 299 -15.04 6.03 14.35
N ALA A 300 -16.12 5.94 13.58
CA ALA A 300 -17.47 5.85 14.11
C ALA A 300 -17.69 4.60 14.98
N ALA A 301 -17.17 3.44 14.55
CA ALA A 301 -17.28 2.19 15.31
C ALA A 301 -16.54 2.24 16.65
N SER A 302 -15.53 3.09 16.75
CA SER A 302 -14.71 3.28 17.95
C SER A 302 -15.13 4.49 18.79
N GLY A 303 -16.12 5.27 18.31
CA GLY A 303 -16.58 6.49 18.97
C GLY A 303 -15.52 7.60 19.01
N LEU A 304 -14.61 7.64 18.03
CA LEU A 304 -13.51 8.59 17.95
C LEU A 304 -13.70 9.59 16.82
N HIS A 305 -13.11 10.77 16.98
CA HIS A 305 -12.87 11.73 15.91
C HIS A 305 -11.45 11.57 15.36
N ILE A 306 -11.19 12.09 14.16
CA ILE A 306 -9.83 12.06 13.57
C ILE A 306 -8.80 12.82 14.44
N ASP A 307 -9.25 13.81 15.20
CA ASP A 307 -8.42 14.59 16.13
C ASP A 307 -7.97 13.78 17.36
N ASP A 308 -8.66 12.68 17.68
CA ASP A 308 -8.28 11.80 18.79
C ASP A 308 -7.14 10.85 18.39
N ILE A 309 -6.80 10.78 17.10
CA ILE A 309 -5.72 9.93 16.60
C ILE A 309 -4.38 10.63 16.79
N ARG A 310 -3.47 9.96 17.49
CA ARG A 310 -2.13 10.46 17.79
C ARG A 310 -1.11 10.09 16.73
N TRP A 311 -1.19 8.85 16.23
CA TRP A 311 -0.19 8.27 15.33
C TRP A 311 -0.84 7.88 14.01
N PHE A 312 -0.20 8.21 12.90
CA PHE A 312 -0.64 7.79 11.56
C PHE A 312 0.45 6.97 10.88
N ASP A 313 0.05 5.95 10.13
CA ASP A 313 0.85 5.43 9.04
C ASP A 313 0.01 5.27 7.78
N PHE A 314 0.18 6.21 6.85
CA PHE A 314 -0.44 6.13 5.54
C PHE A 314 0.45 5.37 4.56
N TYR A 315 -0.17 4.44 3.84
CA TYR A 315 0.47 3.84 2.68
C TYR A 315 0.90 4.90 1.67
N SER A 316 2.15 4.85 1.25
CA SER A 316 2.85 5.99 0.64
C SER A 316 3.76 5.60 -0.52
N CYS A 317 3.32 4.66 -1.38
CA CYS A 317 4.11 4.23 -2.55
C CYS A 317 4.47 5.40 -3.47
N PHE A 318 3.55 6.35 -3.58
CA PHE A 318 3.67 7.63 -4.28
C PHE A 318 2.97 8.71 -3.45
N PRO A 319 3.37 9.98 -3.58
CA PRO A 319 2.76 11.09 -2.85
C PRO A 319 1.24 11.24 -3.06
N SER A 320 0.72 11.00 -4.28
CA SER A 320 -0.72 11.03 -4.53
C SER A 320 -1.55 10.08 -3.66
N ALA A 321 -0.97 8.96 -3.17
CA ALA A 321 -1.62 8.08 -2.21
C ALA A 321 -1.79 8.74 -0.83
N VAL A 322 -0.77 9.49 -0.40
CA VAL A 322 -0.77 10.24 0.87
C VAL A 322 -1.75 11.39 0.77
N GLU A 323 -1.72 12.17 -0.32
CA GLU A 323 -2.67 13.26 -0.54
C GLU A 323 -4.11 12.77 -0.60
N ALA A 324 -4.37 11.63 -1.24
CA ALA A 324 -5.71 11.02 -1.26
C ALA A 324 -6.17 10.61 0.14
N ALA A 325 -5.28 10.10 0.99
CA ALA A 325 -5.61 9.76 2.38
C ALA A 325 -5.88 11.01 3.24
N ILE A 326 -5.07 12.05 3.09
CA ILE A 326 -5.25 13.35 3.77
C ILE A 326 -6.61 13.96 3.39
N ASP A 327 -6.93 14.04 2.10
CA ASP A 327 -8.23 14.54 1.63
C ASP A 327 -9.40 13.67 2.12
N ALA A 328 -9.26 12.35 2.06
CA ALA A 328 -10.33 11.42 2.43
C ALA A 328 -10.67 11.44 3.93
N LEU A 329 -9.68 11.72 4.78
CA LEU A 329 -9.82 11.81 6.24
C LEU A 329 -10.00 13.25 6.73
N ASP A 330 -10.13 14.21 5.80
CA ASP A 330 -10.34 15.63 6.09
C ASP A 330 -9.24 16.23 7.00
N LEU A 331 -7.98 15.83 6.78
CA LEU A 331 -6.80 16.29 7.53
C LEU A 331 -6.15 17.52 6.87
N ASP A 332 -5.47 18.35 7.68
CA ASP A 332 -4.59 19.41 7.18
C ASP A 332 -3.29 18.77 6.66
N PRO A 333 -2.84 18.99 5.41
CA PRO A 333 -1.55 18.49 4.95
C PRO A 333 -0.33 18.96 5.76
N ALA A 334 -0.48 20.00 6.58
CA ALA A 334 0.55 20.51 7.50
C ALA A 334 0.38 19.99 8.95
N ASP A 335 -0.43 18.97 9.18
CA ASP A 335 -0.67 18.38 10.50
C ASP A 335 0.64 18.02 11.22
N ASP A 336 0.80 18.54 12.44
CA ASP A 336 2.04 18.41 13.21
C ASP A 336 2.25 17.01 13.79
N ARG A 337 1.20 16.17 13.81
CA ARG A 337 1.28 14.75 14.16
C ARG A 337 2.05 13.96 13.10
N GLY A 338 2.08 14.46 11.86
CA GLY A 338 2.65 13.77 10.70
C GLY A 338 1.83 12.56 10.23
N PHE A 339 2.21 11.99 9.09
CA PHE A 339 1.42 10.94 8.41
C PHE A 339 2.09 9.57 8.34
N THR A 340 3.20 9.39 9.06
CA THR A 340 3.90 8.11 9.16
C THR A 340 4.62 7.96 10.48
N VAL A 341 4.63 6.72 10.99
CA VAL A 341 5.52 6.29 12.08
C VAL A 341 6.69 5.46 11.54
N THR A 342 6.59 4.97 10.30
CA THR A 342 7.55 4.05 9.66
C THR A 342 8.56 4.81 8.80
N GLY A 343 8.12 5.86 8.12
CA GLY A 343 8.94 6.67 7.20
C GLY A 343 8.63 6.49 5.72
N GLY A 344 7.58 5.77 5.36
CA GLY A 344 7.08 5.64 3.98
C GLY A 344 7.90 4.77 3.03
N LEU A 345 7.24 4.26 1.99
CA LEU A 345 7.85 3.29 1.07
C LEU A 345 9.10 3.81 0.32
N PRO A 346 9.18 5.08 -0.14
CA PRO A 346 10.38 5.57 -0.82
C PRO A 346 11.64 5.61 0.04
N TYR A 347 11.49 5.63 1.38
CA TYR A 347 12.59 5.92 2.30
C TYR A 347 12.83 4.78 3.29
N HIS A 348 11.79 4.34 4.02
CA HIS A 348 11.88 3.13 4.83
C HIS A 348 12.16 1.89 3.97
N GLY A 349 11.78 1.93 2.69
CA GLY A 349 11.89 0.82 1.75
C GLY A 349 10.50 0.32 1.39
N GLY A 350 10.32 -0.06 0.12
CA GLY A 350 9.03 -0.45 -0.40
C GLY A 350 8.98 -1.94 -0.69
N PRO A 351 8.87 -2.84 0.31
CA PRO A 351 8.72 -4.28 0.06
C PRO A 351 7.31 -4.60 -0.45
N GLY A 352 6.87 -3.91 -1.50
CA GLY A 352 5.61 -4.09 -2.21
C GLY A 352 4.43 -4.28 -1.28
N ASN A 353 3.86 -5.48 -1.33
CA ASN A 353 2.67 -5.85 -0.56
C ASN A 353 2.90 -5.91 0.95
N ASN A 354 4.15 -5.93 1.40
CA ASN A 354 4.53 -6.12 2.79
C ASN A 354 4.80 -4.81 3.55
N TYR A 355 4.77 -3.62 2.93
CA TYR A 355 5.05 -2.38 3.65
C TYR A 355 4.15 -2.20 4.90
N VAL A 356 2.86 -2.51 4.77
CA VAL A 356 1.91 -2.32 5.89
C VAL A 356 2.17 -3.27 7.06
N SER A 357 2.85 -4.40 6.84
CA SER A 357 3.33 -5.23 7.96
C SER A 357 4.36 -4.47 8.79
N HIS A 358 5.27 -3.71 8.16
CA HIS A 358 6.21 -2.82 8.86
C HIS A 358 5.47 -1.68 9.57
N SER A 359 4.46 -1.09 8.92
CA SER A 359 3.59 -0.08 9.56
C SER A 359 2.92 -0.60 10.83
N ILE A 360 2.38 -1.82 10.80
CA ILE A 360 1.74 -2.45 11.97
C ILE A 360 2.77 -2.74 13.05
N VAL A 361 3.95 -3.28 12.69
CA VAL A 361 5.04 -3.54 13.64
C VAL A 361 5.44 -2.26 14.38
N GLU A 362 5.66 -1.16 13.66
CA GLU A 362 6.04 0.11 14.28
C GLU A 362 4.87 0.75 15.04
N MET A 363 3.64 0.65 14.53
CA MET A 363 2.45 1.12 15.24
C MET A 363 2.29 0.42 16.60
N VAL A 364 2.51 -0.89 16.65
CA VAL A 364 2.51 -1.66 17.90
C VAL A 364 3.58 -1.15 18.86
N ARG A 365 4.78 -0.82 18.38
CA ARG A 365 5.82 -0.22 19.25
C ARG A 365 5.42 1.14 19.78
N ARG A 366 4.81 2.00 18.95
CA ARG A 366 4.31 3.32 19.36
C ARG A 366 3.24 3.19 20.42
N CYS A 367 2.25 2.34 20.21
CA CYS A 367 1.19 2.07 21.19
C CYS A 367 1.76 1.51 22.51
N ARG A 368 2.75 0.60 22.49
CA ARG A 368 3.39 0.13 23.73
C ARG A 368 4.14 1.25 24.46
N SER A 369 4.76 2.18 23.74
CA SER A 369 5.49 3.31 24.32
C SER A 369 4.59 4.46 24.81
N ASP A 370 3.38 4.56 24.26
CA ASP A 370 2.37 5.57 24.56
C ASP A 370 1.00 4.87 24.73
N PRO A 371 0.75 4.20 25.87
CA PRO A 371 -0.35 3.25 26.01
C PRO A 371 -1.77 3.80 25.89
N ASP A 372 -1.91 5.11 26.12
CA ASP A 372 -3.18 5.83 26.05
C ASP A 372 -3.46 6.35 24.63
N ALA A 373 -2.47 6.34 23.75
CA ALA A 373 -2.63 6.82 22.38
C ALA A 373 -3.38 5.82 21.49
N VAL A 374 -4.10 6.38 20.52
CA VAL A 374 -4.70 5.63 19.41
C VAL A 374 -3.94 5.97 18.14
N GLY A 375 -3.58 4.94 17.37
CA GLY A 375 -2.98 5.08 16.06
C GLY A 375 -3.86 4.55 14.94
N LEU A 376 -3.66 5.05 13.73
CA LEU A 376 -4.35 4.64 12.52
C LEU A 376 -3.33 4.15 11.48
N VAL A 377 -3.53 2.92 11.01
CA VAL A 377 -2.78 2.34 9.88
C VAL A 377 -3.70 2.26 8.68
N SER A 378 -3.25 2.79 7.53
CA SER A 378 -3.94 2.70 6.25
C SER A 378 -3.15 1.81 5.31
N GLY A 379 -3.75 0.70 4.89
CA GLY A 379 -3.21 -0.16 3.84
C GLY A 379 -3.90 0.06 2.51
N LEU A 380 -3.11 0.06 1.43
CA LEU A 380 -3.59 0.35 0.08
C LEU A 380 -3.03 -0.65 -0.93
N GLY A 381 -3.91 -1.21 -1.75
CA GLY A 381 -3.60 -2.16 -2.83
C GLY A 381 -3.89 -1.60 -4.22
N TRP A 382 -3.09 -2.06 -5.20
CA TRP A 382 -3.12 -1.65 -6.60
C TRP A 382 -2.94 -0.13 -6.77
N TYR A 383 -3.89 0.56 -7.41
CA TYR A 383 -3.75 1.95 -7.86
C TYR A 383 -4.75 2.83 -7.11
N ILE A 384 -4.61 2.94 -5.78
CA ILE A 384 -5.64 3.51 -4.88
C ILE A 384 -6.96 2.74 -5.07
N THR A 385 -6.90 1.40 -5.16
CA THR A 385 -8.07 0.57 -5.48
C THR A 385 -8.65 -0.08 -4.24
N LYS A 386 -7.81 -0.79 -3.47
CA LYS A 386 -8.24 -1.59 -2.31
C LYS A 386 -7.74 -0.94 -1.04
N HIS A 387 -8.59 -0.67 -0.07
CA HIS A 387 -8.20 0.01 1.18
C HIS A 387 -8.60 -0.80 2.39
N SER A 388 -7.69 -0.94 3.34
CA SER A 388 -7.95 -1.56 4.63
C SER A 388 -7.37 -0.66 5.72
N LEU A 389 -8.23 -0.09 6.55
CA LEU A 389 -7.85 0.82 7.62
C LEU A 389 -8.07 0.13 8.97
N GLY A 390 -7.18 0.39 9.93
CA GLY A 390 -7.32 -0.11 11.29
C GLY A 390 -6.88 0.89 12.35
N LEU A 391 -7.59 0.87 13.48
CA LEU A 391 -7.25 1.62 14.69
C LEU A 391 -6.55 0.72 15.70
N TRP A 392 -5.55 1.25 16.40
CA TRP A 392 -4.63 0.49 17.24
C TRP A 392 -4.36 1.22 18.57
N SER A 393 -4.34 0.50 19.68
CA SER A 393 -3.93 1.05 20.99
C SER A 393 -3.45 -0.06 21.93
N ALA A 394 -2.61 0.26 22.92
CA ALA A 394 -2.28 -0.69 23.99
C ALA A 394 -3.42 -0.80 25.02
N THR A 395 -4.34 0.17 25.04
CA THR A 395 -5.56 0.08 25.82
C THR A 395 -6.60 -0.78 25.07
N PRO A 396 -7.33 -1.70 25.74
CA PRO A 396 -8.39 -2.47 25.09
C PRO A 396 -9.51 -1.58 24.53
N PRO A 397 -10.16 -1.95 23.42
CA PRO A 397 -11.26 -1.18 22.86
C PRO A 397 -12.43 -1.07 23.85
N PRO A 398 -12.90 0.14 24.20
CA PRO A 398 -13.93 0.33 25.23
C PRO A 398 -15.26 -0.39 24.94
N THR A 399 -15.57 -0.57 23.66
CA THR A 399 -16.79 -1.22 23.16
C THR A 399 -16.54 -2.62 22.57
N GLY A 400 -15.34 -3.18 22.78
CA GLY A 400 -14.90 -4.44 22.16
C GLY A 400 -14.44 -4.26 20.70
N TRP A 401 -13.82 -5.29 20.14
CA TRP A 401 -13.33 -5.29 18.76
C TRP A 401 -14.47 -5.11 17.74
N GLN A 402 -14.30 -4.18 16.80
CA GLN A 402 -15.32 -3.87 15.79
C GLN A 402 -14.84 -4.12 14.36
N THR A 403 -15.72 -4.68 13.53
CA THR A 403 -15.52 -4.71 12.07
C THR A 403 -16.81 -4.26 11.40
N PRO A 404 -16.95 -2.97 11.06
CA PRO A 404 -18.15 -2.44 10.43
C PRO A 404 -18.48 -3.18 9.13
N ASP A 405 -19.77 -3.32 8.83
CA ASP A 405 -20.22 -3.82 7.52
C ASP A 405 -20.10 -2.70 6.49
N MET A 406 -19.37 -2.98 5.40
CA MET A 406 -19.08 -2.04 4.34
C MET A 406 -19.88 -2.31 3.06
N ALA A 407 -20.81 -3.28 3.06
CA ALA A 407 -21.54 -3.68 1.86
C ALA A 407 -22.31 -2.54 1.19
N ASP A 408 -23.04 -1.73 1.98
CA ASP A 408 -23.81 -0.61 1.45
C ASP A 408 -22.91 0.51 0.91
N ALA A 409 -21.82 0.82 1.62
CA ALA A 409 -20.83 1.80 1.17
C ALA A 409 -20.14 1.35 -0.12
N GLN A 410 -19.76 0.07 -0.20
CA GLN A 410 -19.15 -0.52 -1.39
C GLN A 410 -20.11 -0.46 -2.59
N SER A 411 -21.37 -0.85 -2.40
CA SER A 411 -22.41 -0.79 -3.43
C SER A 411 -22.64 0.65 -3.93
N ALA A 412 -22.67 1.63 -3.01
CA ALA A 412 -22.81 3.03 -3.36
C ALA A 412 -21.62 3.54 -4.19
N ILE A 413 -20.39 3.16 -3.83
CA ILE A 413 -19.18 3.52 -4.59
C ILE A 413 -19.19 2.87 -5.97
N ASP A 414 -19.46 1.57 -6.05
CA ASP A 414 -19.50 0.82 -7.31
C ASP A 414 -20.54 1.41 -8.27
N GLY A 415 -21.67 1.90 -7.74
CA GLY A 415 -22.71 2.58 -8.51
C GLY A 415 -22.30 3.92 -9.12
N THR A 416 -21.14 4.49 -8.75
CA THR A 416 -20.58 5.72 -9.35
C THR A 416 -19.66 5.46 -10.54
N SER A 417 -19.43 4.19 -10.89
CA SER A 417 -18.55 3.79 -11.99
C SER A 417 -19.01 4.38 -13.33
N LEU A 418 -18.06 4.97 -14.07
CA LEU A 418 -18.29 5.54 -15.39
C LEU A 418 -18.08 4.49 -16.50
N PRO A 419 -18.91 4.51 -17.57
CA PRO A 419 -18.73 3.64 -18.72
C PRO A 419 -17.43 3.97 -19.47
N VAL A 420 -16.76 2.95 -20.02
CA VAL A 420 -15.50 3.09 -20.79
C VAL A 420 -15.79 2.80 -22.26
N ALA A 421 -15.32 3.67 -23.16
CA ALA A 421 -15.40 3.44 -24.59
C ALA A 421 -14.46 2.29 -24.99
N SER A 422 -14.95 1.40 -25.86
CA SER A 422 -14.07 0.42 -26.49
C SER A 422 -13.10 1.11 -27.44
N PRO A 423 -11.94 0.52 -27.79
CA PRO A 423 -11.04 1.10 -28.78
C PRO A 423 -11.73 1.39 -30.13
N ALA A 424 -12.72 0.57 -30.52
CA ALA A 424 -13.47 0.77 -31.77
C ALA A 424 -14.45 1.96 -31.71
N ASP A 425 -14.91 2.32 -30.52
CA ASP A 425 -15.85 3.44 -30.31
C ASP A 425 -15.15 4.73 -29.87
N ALA A 426 -13.85 4.69 -29.63
CA ALA A 426 -13.03 5.79 -29.16
C ALA A 426 -12.54 6.65 -30.33
N SER A 427 -13.43 7.50 -30.84
CA SER A 427 -13.12 8.47 -31.90
C SER A 427 -13.82 9.81 -31.66
N GLY A 428 -13.10 10.92 -31.82
CA GLY A 428 -13.62 12.28 -31.67
C GLY A 428 -12.94 13.07 -30.56
N GLU A 429 -13.61 14.14 -30.10
CA GLU A 429 -13.07 15.00 -29.05
C GLU A 429 -13.23 14.39 -27.65
N ALA A 430 -12.19 14.52 -26.82
CA ALA A 430 -12.20 14.16 -25.41
C ALA A 430 -11.51 15.24 -24.58
N THR A 431 -11.87 15.36 -23.30
CA THR A 431 -11.23 16.25 -22.33
C THR A 431 -10.33 15.44 -21.40
N ILE A 432 -9.07 15.84 -21.23
CA ILE A 432 -8.12 15.17 -20.33
C ILE A 432 -8.60 15.37 -18.88
N ASP A 433 -8.82 14.29 -18.15
CA ASP A 433 -9.12 14.36 -16.70
C ASP A 433 -7.87 14.03 -15.85
N GLY A 434 -6.85 13.38 -16.44
CA GLY A 434 -5.55 13.13 -15.82
C GLY A 434 -4.56 12.55 -16.84
N TYR A 435 -3.26 12.80 -16.63
CA TYR A 435 -2.19 12.26 -17.49
C TYR A 435 -0.84 12.24 -16.76
N THR A 436 0.15 11.64 -17.39
CA THR A 436 1.56 11.85 -17.02
C THR A 436 2.41 11.89 -18.28
N VAL A 437 3.62 12.44 -18.17
CA VAL A 437 4.66 12.21 -19.17
C VAL A 437 5.64 11.19 -18.62
N VAL A 438 5.89 10.11 -19.34
CA VAL A 438 6.86 9.08 -18.96
C VAL A 438 8.21 9.42 -19.56
N HIS A 439 9.25 9.38 -18.73
CA HIS A 439 10.60 9.74 -19.16
C HIS A 439 11.45 8.49 -19.37
N ASP A 440 12.07 8.41 -20.55
CA ASP A 440 13.23 7.56 -20.73
C ASP A 440 14.41 8.09 -19.90
N ARG A 441 15.24 7.17 -19.42
CA ARG A 441 16.36 7.51 -18.53
C ARG A 441 17.38 8.44 -19.19
N ASP A 442 17.61 8.27 -20.49
CA ASP A 442 18.68 8.96 -21.23
C ASP A 442 18.11 9.98 -22.23
N GLN A 443 16.92 9.73 -22.78
CA GLN A 443 16.30 10.57 -23.82
C GLN A 443 15.33 11.63 -23.29
N GLY A 444 14.90 11.54 -22.02
CA GLY A 444 13.94 12.49 -21.43
C GLY A 444 12.47 12.12 -21.74
N PRO A 445 11.55 13.10 -21.88
CA PRO A 445 10.15 12.85 -22.21
C PRO A 445 9.99 11.88 -23.40
N SER A 446 9.26 10.78 -23.21
CA SER A 446 9.18 9.70 -24.21
C SER A 446 7.77 9.46 -24.73
N TRP A 447 6.77 9.32 -23.84
CA TRP A 447 5.40 9.03 -24.23
C TRP A 447 4.43 9.50 -23.14
N VAL A 448 3.15 9.60 -23.48
CA VAL A 448 2.12 10.20 -22.62
C VAL A 448 0.88 9.29 -22.58
N PRO A 449 0.56 8.65 -21.44
CA PRO A 449 -0.78 8.11 -21.21
C PRO A 449 -1.72 9.18 -20.66
N ILE A 450 -2.98 9.12 -21.09
CA ILE A 450 -4.07 9.96 -20.59
C ILE A 450 -5.27 9.12 -20.17
N PHE A 451 -5.97 9.59 -19.14
CA PHE A 451 -7.38 9.30 -18.94
C PHE A 451 -8.18 10.54 -19.34
N ALA A 452 -9.12 10.35 -20.26
CA ALA A 452 -9.94 11.42 -20.79
C ALA A 452 -11.42 11.03 -20.76
N ARG A 453 -12.26 12.02 -20.98
CA ARG A 453 -13.72 11.88 -21.05
C ARG A 453 -14.22 12.43 -22.37
N MET A 454 -14.91 11.57 -23.12
CA MET A 454 -15.53 11.89 -24.39
C MET A 454 -16.76 12.78 -24.17
N THR A 455 -17.21 13.44 -25.24
CA THR A 455 -18.39 14.32 -25.22
C THR A 455 -19.70 13.61 -24.84
N ASP A 456 -19.77 12.29 -25.05
CA ASP A 456 -20.90 11.43 -24.63
C ASP A 456 -20.82 10.98 -23.16
N GLY A 457 -19.78 11.41 -22.43
CA GLY A 457 -19.56 11.11 -21.02
C GLY A 457 -18.79 9.81 -20.75
N ARG A 458 -18.50 8.99 -21.77
CA ARG A 458 -17.67 7.78 -21.58
C ARG A 458 -16.22 8.16 -21.31
N ARG A 459 -15.56 7.32 -20.52
CA ARG A 459 -14.14 7.36 -20.23
C ARG A 459 -13.34 6.69 -21.35
N VAL A 460 -12.13 7.18 -21.58
CA VAL A 460 -11.17 6.56 -22.50
C VAL A 460 -9.77 6.62 -21.90
N ALA A 461 -9.02 5.52 -22.02
CA ALA A 461 -7.59 5.49 -21.81
C ALA A 461 -6.91 5.53 -23.18
N ALA A 462 -6.03 6.50 -23.39
CA ALA A 462 -5.33 6.69 -24.66
C ALA A 462 -3.86 7.02 -24.39
N ARG A 463 -3.03 6.91 -25.43
CA ARG A 463 -1.62 7.30 -25.34
C ARG A 463 -1.13 8.06 -26.57
N SER A 464 -0.02 8.76 -26.43
CA SER A 464 0.74 9.33 -27.54
C SER A 464 2.21 8.95 -27.38
N ASP A 465 2.78 8.38 -28.44
CA ASP A 465 4.20 8.04 -28.53
C ASP A 465 5.02 9.15 -29.24
N ASP A 466 4.40 10.31 -29.50
CA ASP A 466 5.06 11.46 -30.11
C ASP A 466 5.90 12.23 -29.08
N ALA A 467 7.21 12.30 -29.32
CA ALA A 467 8.14 13.00 -28.44
C ALA A 467 7.87 14.51 -28.36
N GLU A 468 7.34 15.15 -29.41
CA GLU A 468 6.98 16.57 -29.38
C GLU A 468 5.78 16.80 -28.46
N VAL A 469 4.78 15.91 -28.49
CA VAL A 469 3.65 15.91 -27.56
C VAL A 469 4.13 15.70 -26.12
N ALA A 470 5.04 14.74 -25.89
CA ALA A 470 5.61 14.47 -24.57
C ALA A 470 6.36 15.70 -24.01
N VAL A 471 7.16 16.38 -24.84
CA VAL A 471 7.87 17.61 -24.44
C VAL A 471 6.89 18.75 -24.14
N ALA A 472 5.85 18.93 -24.95
CA ALA A 472 4.84 19.96 -24.72
C ALA A 472 4.07 19.73 -23.41
N MET A 473 3.58 18.51 -23.20
CA MET A 473 2.76 18.16 -22.03
C MET A 473 3.56 18.06 -20.72
N SER A 474 4.89 17.95 -20.78
CA SER A 474 5.77 18.03 -19.59
C SER A 474 5.92 19.46 -19.08
N ARG A 475 5.70 20.48 -19.93
CA ARG A 475 5.83 21.90 -19.56
C ARG A 475 4.55 22.49 -18.98
N ASP A 476 3.41 22.18 -19.60
CA ASP A 476 2.13 22.78 -19.28
C ASP A 476 1.17 21.79 -18.64
N MET A 477 0.39 22.22 -17.64
CA MET A 477 -0.68 21.42 -17.06
C MET A 477 -1.84 21.30 -18.06
N CYS A 478 -2.02 20.11 -18.65
CA CYS A 478 -3.01 19.86 -19.70
C CYS A 478 -4.32 19.21 -19.21
N VAL A 479 -4.49 18.98 -17.90
CA VAL A 479 -5.77 18.52 -17.37
C VAL A 479 -6.84 19.58 -17.66
N GLY A 480 -7.95 19.16 -18.25
CA GLY A 480 -9.03 20.03 -18.73
C GLY A 480 -8.90 20.47 -20.19
N HIS A 481 -7.77 20.18 -20.86
CA HIS A 481 -7.62 20.48 -22.30
C HIS A 481 -8.36 19.47 -23.17
N GLN A 482 -8.80 19.92 -24.35
CA GLN A 482 -9.38 19.06 -25.37
C GLN A 482 -8.28 18.38 -26.21
N VAL A 483 -8.53 17.12 -26.57
CA VAL A 483 -7.71 16.32 -27.47
C VAL A 483 -8.60 15.57 -28.46
N ALA A 484 -8.06 15.27 -29.63
CA ALA A 484 -8.70 14.37 -30.57
C ALA A 484 -8.22 12.93 -30.29
N VAL A 485 -9.14 12.03 -29.93
CA VAL A 485 -8.85 10.60 -29.78
C VAL A 485 -9.24 9.85 -31.05
N ARG A 486 -8.45 8.84 -31.40
CA ARG A 486 -8.74 7.94 -32.52
C ARG A 486 -8.29 6.51 -32.21
N GLN A 487 -8.97 5.56 -32.82
CA GLN A 487 -8.56 4.17 -32.80
C GLN A 487 -7.19 4.00 -33.47
N ALA A 488 -6.34 3.19 -32.85
CA ALA A 488 -5.11 2.64 -33.42
C ALA A 488 -5.08 1.11 -33.22
N ASP A 489 -4.12 0.41 -33.82
CA ASP A 489 -4.05 -1.05 -33.75
C ASP A 489 -3.94 -1.55 -32.31
N GLY A 490 -5.06 -2.06 -31.77
CA GLY A 490 -5.17 -2.61 -30.43
C GLY A 490 -5.22 -1.58 -29.27
N HIS A 491 -5.24 -0.28 -29.55
CA HIS A 491 -5.26 0.77 -28.53
C HIS A 491 -5.87 2.09 -29.04
N VAL A 492 -5.92 3.12 -28.19
CA VAL A 492 -6.41 4.46 -28.56
C VAL A 492 -5.25 5.44 -28.53
N GLU A 493 -5.11 6.22 -29.60
CA GLU A 493 -4.16 7.31 -29.72
C GLU A 493 -4.85 8.65 -29.52
N PHE A 494 -4.08 9.68 -29.14
CA PHE A 494 -4.58 11.06 -29.12
C PHE A 494 -3.60 12.05 -29.73
N GLU A 495 -4.16 13.16 -30.22
CA GLU A 495 -3.42 14.31 -30.75
C GLU A 495 -3.90 15.58 -30.01
N LEU A 496 -2.97 16.50 -29.75
CA LEU A 496 -3.31 17.82 -29.21
C LEU A 496 -4.12 18.59 -30.26
N SER A 497 -5.20 19.24 -29.84
CA SER A 497 -6.10 20.01 -30.73
C SER A 497 -5.58 21.38 -31.09
#